data_AF-A0A7Y0FTG1-F1
#
_entry.id   AF-A0A7Y0FTG1-F1
#
_cell.length_a   1.000
_cell.length_b   1.000
_cell.length_c   1.000
_cell.angle_alpha   90.00
_cell.angle_beta   90.00
_cell.angle_gamma   90.00
#
_symmetry.space_group_name_H-M   'P 1'
#
loop_
_entity.id
_entity.type
_entity.pdbx_description
1 polymer ?
#
loop_
_entity_poly.entity_id
_entity_poly.type
_entity_poly.pdbx_seq_one_letter_code
_entity_poly.pdbx_strand_id
1 'polypeptide(L)'
;MKKNIFYFSALFFLSGLLFILIPNFFFSQKGSTHSDSRTKYTKSEIDSLQNKVTNVLRDKGEFQKLILLNQKAIKESKKIGYGRGITRGYIQMANTLLSIGNNKESLQFLKLAEKEDYVKQDDRLLSELYVEYGRNYEILGFYKKANQCFNKAIYYGCRVKDAPNYYLSYAYSYKAISNSVVTKFPDSVIYYLHKAYKIEPSPINAGKISFWHNDNNRLDSAEYYIKQAWNKAITQPDLKYQKGSVLWGMGNVYFVKKDYGRAIEYYQQSLDIYTKMKRKEDMRTLYQMISNSYDSMGEPKKAKEYLAKYVPLNDSLNAIQKQVLDISLVQFLEEEEQQNQSSRQNLYYIIGGIFIISIAVSSLGFFYYRKNKKRGFLLKEKKIMMVQKDKEVEVLKQKINESFEEIIQLVKENSPEFWGRFQEIYPEFREKILKINPNLRTSELILCAYIYLGFNTKDIAEYTFKAVQTIKNNKYNLRKRLSVPAKDDMVLWFRNNIDD
;
A
#
# COMPACT_ATOMS: atom_id res chain seq x y z
N MET A 1 -2.27 34.81 58.69
CA MET A 1 -2.26 35.76 57.56
C MET A 1 -2.39 34.94 56.27
N LYS A 2 -3.56 34.98 55.60
CA LYS A 2 -3.81 35.60 54.26
C LYS A 2 -2.97 34.96 53.14
N LYS A 3 -3.44 34.47 51.98
CA LYS A 3 -4.70 34.46 51.20
C LYS A 3 -4.49 33.36 50.12
N ASN A 4 -5.45 32.49 49.75
CA ASN A 4 -6.63 32.64 48.90
C ASN A 4 -6.44 32.93 47.38
N ILE A 5 -6.80 31.91 46.56
CA ILE A 5 -7.76 31.86 45.41
C ILE A 5 -7.43 32.55 44.05
N PHE A 6 -7.66 31.76 42.97
CA PHE A 6 -8.21 32.03 41.60
C PHE A 6 -7.27 31.59 40.44
N TYR A 7 -7.49 30.49 39.69
CA TYR A 7 -8.49 30.14 38.65
C TYR A 7 -8.34 30.86 37.29
N PHE A 8 -8.44 30.05 36.21
CA PHE A 8 -8.85 30.38 34.82
C PHE A 8 -7.86 31.11 33.89
N SER A 9 -7.23 30.37 32.96
CA SER A 9 -7.35 30.58 31.49
C SER A 9 -6.28 29.81 30.71
N ALA A 10 -6.61 28.63 30.16
CA ALA A 10 -5.78 27.96 29.13
C ALA A 10 -6.64 27.08 28.20
N LEU A 11 -7.82 27.58 27.81
CA LEU A 11 -8.79 26.83 26.99
C LEU A 11 -9.28 27.61 25.76
N PHE A 12 -8.52 28.60 25.30
CA PHE A 12 -8.81 29.34 24.06
C PHE A 12 -7.50 29.59 23.32
N PHE A 13 -7.01 28.64 22.53
CA PHE A 13 -6.07 28.92 21.42
C PHE A 13 -5.89 27.75 20.41
N LEU A 14 -6.88 26.85 20.26
CA LEU A 14 -6.78 25.73 19.30
C LEU A 14 -8.05 25.50 18.47
N SER A 15 -8.84 26.55 18.21
CA SER A 15 -10.04 26.49 17.35
C SER A 15 -9.97 27.39 16.11
N GLY A 16 -8.78 27.72 15.62
CA GLY A 16 -8.65 28.61 14.46
C GLY A 16 -7.35 28.41 13.69
N LEU A 17 -7.20 27.26 13.03
CA LEU A 17 -6.27 27.04 11.88
C LEU A 17 -6.42 25.61 11.32
N LEU A 18 -7.65 25.19 11.02
CA LEU A 18 -7.94 23.91 10.35
C LEU A 18 -8.82 24.09 9.10
N PHE A 19 -8.68 25.25 8.46
CA PHE A 19 -9.13 25.49 7.10
C PHE A 19 -7.96 26.12 6.34
N ILE A 20 -7.23 25.29 5.60
CA ILE A 20 -6.44 25.53 4.37
C ILE A 20 -5.52 24.31 4.25
N LEU A 21 -5.42 23.75 3.04
CA LEU A 21 -4.80 22.47 2.64
C LEU A 21 -5.75 21.26 2.55
N ILE A 22 -6.84 21.45 1.81
CA ILE A 22 -7.28 20.40 0.87
C ILE A 22 -6.39 20.56 -0.37
N PRO A 23 -5.49 19.62 -0.72
CA PRO A 23 -4.94 19.61 -2.05
C PRO A 23 -6.08 19.23 -2.99
N ASN A 24 -6.40 20.13 -3.92
CA ASN A 24 -7.30 19.92 -5.04
C ASN A 24 -6.99 18.59 -5.73
N PHE A 25 -7.76 17.56 -5.39
CA PHE A 25 -7.75 16.25 -6.02
C PHE A 25 -8.68 16.27 -7.24
N PHE A 26 -8.45 17.19 -8.17
CA PHE A 26 -9.06 17.20 -9.51
C PHE A 26 -8.13 17.93 -10.49
N PHE A 27 -7.03 17.29 -10.85
CA PHE A 27 -6.41 17.49 -12.17
C PHE A 27 -6.15 16.12 -12.78
N SER A 28 -7.23 15.52 -13.28
CA SER A 28 -7.15 14.50 -14.33
C SER A 28 -7.33 15.21 -15.67
N GLN A 29 -6.28 15.13 -16.48
CA GLN A 29 -6.27 15.31 -17.94
C GLN A 29 -6.79 16.63 -18.52
N LYS A 30 -5.88 17.61 -18.57
CA LYS A 30 -5.65 18.39 -19.80
C LYS A 30 -4.17 18.66 -19.93
N GLY A 31 -3.45 17.60 -20.30
CA GLY A 31 -2.10 17.74 -20.87
C GLY A 31 -2.24 18.44 -22.22
N SER A 32 -1.52 19.54 -22.35
CA SER A 32 -1.33 20.32 -23.57
C SER A 32 -1.13 19.42 -24.79
N THR A 33 -2.04 19.55 -25.73
CA THR A 33 -1.91 19.09 -27.11
C THR A 33 -0.84 19.92 -27.82
N HIS A 34 0.42 19.55 -27.65
CA HIS A 34 1.35 19.62 -28.76
C HIS A 34 1.47 18.21 -29.34
N SER A 35 0.84 18.07 -30.51
CA SER A 35 0.83 16.90 -31.35
C SER A 35 2.26 16.55 -31.76
N ASP A 36 2.84 15.57 -31.08
CA ASP A 36 3.88 14.74 -31.68
C ASP A 36 3.19 13.41 -32.04
N SER A 37 2.69 13.34 -33.28
CA SER A 37 2.04 12.17 -33.87
C SER A 37 3.04 11.05 -34.18
N ARG A 38 3.90 10.71 -33.22
CA ARG A 38 4.72 9.50 -33.28
C ARG A 38 3.91 8.35 -32.68
N THR A 39 3.57 7.41 -33.55
CA THR A 39 2.91 6.14 -33.28
C THR A 39 3.27 5.58 -31.89
N LYS A 40 2.27 5.43 -31.01
CA LYS A 40 2.44 4.72 -29.73
C LYS A 40 2.85 3.28 -30.06
N TYR A 41 4.04 2.87 -29.60
CA TYR A 41 4.49 1.48 -29.77
C TYR A 41 3.47 0.50 -29.16
N THR A 42 3.13 -0.53 -29.90
CA THR A 42 2.33 -1.66 -29.44
C THR A 42 3.21 -2.68 -28.70
N LYS A 43 2.60 -3.53 -27.86
CA LYS A 43 3.30 -4.63 -27.17
C LYS A 43 4.07 -5.53 -28.15
N SER A 44 3.47 -5.82 -29.31
CA SER A 44 4.07 -6.63 -30.38
C SER A 44 5.27 -5.96 -31.03
N GLU A 45 5.23 -4.64 -31.24
CA GLU A 45 6.37 -3.91 -31.78
C GLU A 45 7.53 -3.87 -30.78
N ILE A 46 7.26 -3.72 -29.48
CA ILE A 46 8.26 -3.80 -28.43
C ILE A 46 8.88 -5.21 -28.38
N ASP A 47 8.07 -6.26 -28.42
CA ASP A 47 8.55 -7.64 -28.47
C ASP A 47 9.41 -7.90 -29.71
N SER A 48 9.00 -7.41 -30.88
CA SER A 48 9.76 -7.54 -32.12
C SER A 48 11.12 -6.83 -32.02
N LEU A 49 11.13 -5.62 -31.46
CA LEU A 49 12.33 -4.83 -31.21
C LEU A 49 13.30 -5.56 -30.27
N GLN A 50 12.81 -6.11 -29.16
CA GLN A 50 13.61 -6.84 -28.17
C GLN A 50 14.00 -8.27 -28.59
N ASN A 51 13.40 -8.81 -29.66
CA ASN A 51 13.73 -10.14 -30.19
C ASN A 51 14.69 -10.03 -31.39
N LYS A 52 14.17 -9.56 -32.53
CA LYS A 52 14.86 -9.64 -33.82
C LYS A 52 16.05 -8.68 -33.87
N VAL A 53 15.81 -7.44 -33.46
CA VAL A 53 16.85 -6.40 -33.53
C VAL A 53 17.95 -6.69 -32.52
N THR A 54 17.60 -7.16 -31.32
CA THR A 54 18.58 -7.59 -30.32
C THR A 54 19.51 -8.70 -30.83
N ASN A 55 18.96 -9.75 -31.46
CA ASN A 55 19.80 -10.82 -32.01
C ASN A 55 20.72 -10.29 -33.11
N VAL A 56 20.21 -9.48 -34.04
CA VAL A 56 21.03 -8.90 -35.13
C VAL A 56 22.16 -8.02 -34.59
N LEU A 57 21.88 -7.17 -33.61
CA LEU A 57 22.91 -6.30 -33.04
C LEU A 57 23.92 -7.08 -32.19
N ARG A 58 23.49 -8.14 -31.49
CA ARG A 58 24.37 -9.06 -30.75
C ARG A 58 25.30 -9.82 -31.70
N ASP A 59 24.76 -10.34 -32.80
CA ASP A 59 25.50 -11.02 -33.86
C ASP A 59 26.51 -10.10 -34.58
N LYS A 60 26.27 -8.78 -34.56
CA LYS A 60 27.22 -7.77 -35.06
C LYS A 60 28.19 -7.24 -33.98
N GLY A 61 27.96 -7.56 -32.70
CA GLY A 61 28.73 -7.01 -31.59
C GLY A 61 28.50 -5.52 -31.33
N GLU A 62 27.34 -4.99 -31.73
CA GLU A 62 26.98 -3.58 -31.56
C GLU A 62 26.35 -3.32 -30.18
N PHE A 63 27.11 -3.59 -29.11
CA PHE A 63 26.63 -3.55 -27.73
C PHE A 63 26.11 -2.18 -27.27
N GLN A 64 26.71 -1.09 -27.73
CA GLN A 64 26.20 0.26 -27.42
C GLN A 64 24.79 0.48 -28.00
N LYS A 65 24.56 0.05 -29.24
CA LYS A 65 23.23 0.15 -29.87
C LYS A 65 22.21 -0.75 -29.19
N LEU A 66 22.63 -1.92 -28.69
CA LEU A 66 21.79 -2.79 -27.87
C LEU A 66 21.30 -2.09 -26.60
N ILE A 67 22.17 -1.34 -25.93
CA ILE A 67 21.82 -0.63 -24.70
C ILE A 67 20.83 0.49 -25.00
N LEU A 68 21.10 1.33 -26.00
CA LEU A 68 20.17 2.39 -26.44
C LEU A 68 18.81 1.83 -26.86
N LEU A 69 18.81 0.70 -27.57
CA LEU A 69 17.59 0.00 -27.98
C LEU A 69 16.78 -0.47 -26.77
N ASN A 70 17.42 -1.07 -25.78
CA ASN A 70 16.72 -1.54 -24.58
C ASN A 70 16.25 -0.39 -23.69
N GLN A 71 17.02 0.70 -23.56
CA GLN A 71 16.57 1.92 -22.88
C GLN A 71 15.29 2.46 -23.53
N LYS A 72 15.26 2.54 -24.86
CA LYS A 72 14.07 2.95 -25.60
C LYS A 72 12.91 1.98 -25.36
N ALA A 73 13.17 0.67 -25.45
CA ALA A 73 12.15 -0.35 -25.21
C ALA A 73 11.52 -0.23 -23.81
N ILE A 74 12.34 0.02 -22.78
CA ILE A 74 11.87 0.22 -21.39
C ILE A 74 11.02 1.49 -21.30
N LYS A 75 11.49 2.62 -21.84
CA LYS A 75 10.76 3.90 -21.83
C LYS A 75 9.39 3.78 -22.52
N GLU A 76 9.34 3.14 -23.69
CA GLU A 76 8.08 2.93 -24.40
C GLU A 76 7.18 1.91 -23.70
N SER A 77 7.74 0.86 -23.10
CA SER A 77 6.98 -0.12 -22.31
C SER A 77 6.33 0.52 -21.09
N LYS A 78 7.02 1.44 -20.41
CA LYS A 78 6.48 2.21 -19.29
C LYS A 78 5.28 3.07 -19.71
N LYS A 79 5.35 3.75 -20.85
CA LYS A 79 4.25 4.59 -21.37
C LYS A 79 2.95 3.81 -21.61
N ILE A 80 3.06 2.52 -21.95
CA ILE A 80 1.90 1.66 -22.24
C ILE A 80 1.58 0.65 -21.13
N GLY A 81 2.28 0.70 -20.00
CA GLY A 81 2.10 -0.25 -18.88
C GLY A 81 2.45 -1.71 -19.24
N TYR A 82 3.45 -1.93 -20.10
CA TYR A 82 3.85 -3.27 -20.54
C TYR A 82 4.98 -3.86 -19.70
N GLY A 83 4.63 -4.44 -18.54
CA GLY A 83 5.59 -4.98 -17.56
C GLY A 83 6.58 -6.01 -18.12
N ARG A 84 6.15 -6.87 -19.06
CA ARG A 84 7.04 -7.82 -19.75
C ARG A 84 8.16 -7.12 -20.51
N GLY A 85 7.84 -6.08 -21.26
CA GLY A 85 8.81 -5.30 -22.04
C GLY A 85 9.80 -4.55 -21.14
N ILE A 86 9.33 -4.00 -20.01
CA ILE A 86 10.17 -3.37 -19.00
C ILE A 86 11.17 -4.38 -18.42
N THR A 87 10.64 -5.46 -17.84
CA THR A 87 11.42 -6.50 -17.16
C THR A 87 12.46 -7.11 -18.10
N ARG A 88 12.04 -7.47 -19.31
CA ARG A 88 12.93 -8.06 -20.30
C ARG A 88 13.99 -7.07 -20.77
N GLY A 89 13.64 -5.79 -20.91
CA GLY A 89 14.60 -4.74 -21.25
C GLY A 89 15.74 -4.66 -20.24
N TYR A 90 15.41 -4.65 -18.93
CA TYR A 90 16.42 -4.66 -17.88
C TYR A 90 17.30 -5.93 -17.89
N ILE A 91 16.70 -7.12 -18.08
CA ILE A 91 17.47 -8.38 -18.18
C ILE A 91 18.44 -8.34 -19.37
N GLN A 92 18.00 -7.82 -20.53
CA GLN A 92 18.84 -7.72 -21.72
C GLN A 92 19.94 -6.66 -21.56
N MET A 93 19.68 -5.55 -20.85
CA MET A 93 20.72 -4.60 -20.48
C MET A 93 21.76 -5.26 -19.57
N ALA A 94 21.32 -5.99 -18.56
CA ALA A 94 22.22 -6.72 -17.68
C ALA A 94 23.09 -7.73 -18.42
N ASN A 95 22.49 -8.55 -19.30
CA ASN A 95 23.19 -9.50 -20.15
C ASN A 95 24.24 -8.81 -21.05
N THR A 96 23.88 -7.66 -21.62
CA THR A 96 24.78 -6.88 -22.50
C THR A 96 25.96 -6.32 -21.71
N LEU A 97 25.70 -5.72 -20.54
CA LEU A 97 26.73 -5.17 -19.66
C LEU A 97 27.67 -6.24 -19.14
N LEU A 98 27.14 -7.42 -18.79
CA LEU A 98 27.94 -8.57 -18.39
C LEU A 98 28.89 -9.01 -19.51
N SER A 99 28.40 -9.04 -20.75
CA SER A 99 29.18 -9.47 -21.92
C SER A 99 30.35 -8.53 -22.23
N ILE A 100 30.26 -7.25 -21.84
CA ILE A 100 31.35 -6.29 -21.98
C ILE A 100 32.15 -6.10 -20.68
N GLY A 101 31.93 -6.93 -19.65
CA GLY A 101 32.71 -6.93 -18.40
C GLY A 101 32.21 -5.98 -17.30
N ASN A 102 31.05 -5.34 -17.47
CA ASN A 102 30.48 -4.38 -16.51
C ASN A 102 29.51 -5.07 -15.53
N ASN A 103 30.08 -5.84 -14.60
CA ASN A 103 29.33 -6.69 -13.66
C ASN A 103 28.46 -5.90 -12.66
N LYS A 104 28.95 -4.74 -12.19
CA LYS A 104 28.27 -3.95 -11.15
C LYS A 104 26.96 -3.39 -11.67
N GLU A 105 27.00 -2.74 -12.82
CA GLU A 105 25.84 -2.15 -13.49
C GLU A 105 24.90 -3.25 -13.98
N SER A 106 25.44 -4.38 -14.47
CA SER A 106 24.65 -5.56 -14.80
C SER A 106 23.79 -6.00 -13.61
N LEU A 107 24.37 -6.15 -12.43
CA LEU A 107 23.63 -6.49 -11.20
C LEU A 107 22.59 -5.43 -10.80
N GLN A 108 22.82 -4.15 -11.06
CA GLN A 108 21.83 -3.10 -10.80
C GLN A 108 20.60 -3.26 -11.70
N PHE A 109 20.79 -3.52 -12.99
CA PHE A 109 19.67 -3.80 -13.90
C PHE A 109 18.91 -5.07 -13.53
N LEU A 110 19.59 -6.14 -13.11
CA LEU A 110 18.90 -7.33 -12.61
C LEU A 110 18.03 -7.02 -11.37
N LYS A 111 18.49 -6.14 -10.48
CA LYS A 111 17.68 -5.70 -9.31
C LYS A 111 16.47 -4.87 -9.74
N LEU A 112 16.57 -4.09 -10.80
CA LEU A 112 15.42 -3.39 -11.37
C LEU A 112 14.41 -4.40 -11.94
N ALA A 113 14.88 -5.38 -12.73
CA ALA A 113 14.03 -6.45 -13.24
C ALA A 113 13.35 -7.27 -12.13
N GLU A 114 14.05 -7.59 -11.03
CA GLU A 114 13.49 -8.36 -9.91
C GLU A 114 12.39 -7.59 -9.14
N LYS A 115 12.45 -6.24 -9.15
CA LYS A 115 11.45 -5.39 -8.50
C LYS A 115 10.13 -5.29 -9.29
N GLU A 116 10.15 -5.54 -10.59
CA GLU A 116 8.94 -5.48 -11.43
C GLU A 116 7.94 -6.56 -11.01
N ASP A 117 6.71 -6.19 -10.66
CA ASP A 117 5.70 -7.17 -10.23
C ASP A 117 5.36 -8.19 -11.33
N TYR A 118 5.53 -7.81 -12.60
CA TYR A 118 5.30 -8.69 -13.72
C TYR A 118 6.22 -9.92 -13.71
N VAL A 119 7.49 -9.77 -13.29
CA VAL A 119 8.47 -10.87 -13.33
C VAL A 119 8.01 -12.06 -12.49
N LYS A 120 7.32 -11.81 -11.37
CA LYS A 120 6.84 -12.84 -10.43
C LYS A 120 5.84 -13.81 -11.06
N GLN A 121 5.25 -13.42 -12.20
CA GLN A 121 4.19 -14.16 -12.89
C GLN A 121 4.69 -14.84 -14.18
N ASP A 122 5.93 -14.57 -14.62
CA ASP A 122 6.49 -15.08 -15.87
C ASP A 122 7.71 -15.98 -15.58
N ASP A 123 7.45 -17.30 -15.59
CA ASP A 123 8.48 -18.32 -15.33
C ASP A 123 9.63 -18.27 -16.37
N ARG A 124 9.39 -17.78 -17.60
CA ARG A 124 10.47 -17.63 -18.60
C ARG A 124 11.40 -16.50 -18.20
N LEU A 125 10.86 -15.35 -17.83
CA LEU A 125 11.66 -14.20 -17.38
C LEU A 125 12.37 -14.48 -16.05
N LEU A 126 11.75 -15.20 -15.11
CA LEU A 126 12.42 -15.63 -13.88
C LEU A 126 13.58 -16.57 -14.17
N SER A 127 13.40 -17.53 -15.09
CA SER A 127 14.49 -18.39 -15.53
C SER A 127 15.65 -17.57 -16.11
N GLU A 128 15.36 -16.64 -17.02
CA GLU A 128 16.37 -15.78 -17.65
C GLU A 128 17.08 -14.88 -16.62
N LEU A 129 16.33 -14.20 -15.76
CA LEU A 129 16.82 -13.34 -14.68
C LEU A 129 17.82 -14.07 -13.79
N TYR A 130 17.46 -15.27 -13.33
CA TYR A 130 18.32 -16.03 -12.43
C TYR A 130 19.54 -16.65 -13.14
N VAL A 131 19.47 -16.94 -14.46
CA VAL A 131 20.69 -17.26 -15.22
C VAL A 131 21.65 -16.07 -15.20
N GLU A 132 21.18 -14.86 -15.48
CA GLU A 132 22.03 -13.67 -15.54
C GLU A 132 22.62 -13.28 -14.17
N TYR A 133 21.86 -13.46 -13.07
CA TYR A 133 22.41 -13.35 -11.71
C TYR A 133 23.51 -14.40 -11.47
N GLY A 134 23.25 -15.64 -11.90
CA GLY A 134 24.20 -16.74 -11.74
C GLY A 134 25.52 -16.44 -12.45
N ARG A 135 25.46 -15.99 -13.70
CA ARG A 135 26.64 -15.63 -14.50
C ARG A 135 27.42 -14.46 -13.89
N ASN A 136 26.72 -13.42 -13.42
CA ASN A 136 27.37 -12.31 -12.71
C ASN A 136 28.14 -12.80 -11.47
N TYR A 137 27.51 -13.63 -10.64
CA TYR A 137 28.17 -14.16 -9.44
C TYR A 137 29.30 -15.11 -9.75
N GLU A 138 29.23 -15.87 -10.84
CA GLU A 138 30.31 -16.72 -11.32
C GLU A 138 31.54 -15.89 -11.73
N ILE A 139 31.36 -14.83 -12.53
CA ILE A 139 32.45 -13.93 -12.94
C ILE A 139 33.10 -13.25 -11.73
N LEU A 140 32.30 -12.94 -10.69
CA LEU A 140 32.80 -12.38 -9.42
C LEU A 140 33.41 -13.42 -8.47
N GLY A 141 33.44 -14.70 -8.83
CA GLY A 141 33.96 -15.79 -7.99
C GLY A 141 33.04 -16.24 -6.85
N PHE A 142 31.80 -15.74 -6.78
CA PHE A 142 30.80 -16.14 -5.78
C PHE A 142 30.04 -17.41 -6.22
N TYR A 143 30.77 -18.49 -6.49
CA TYR A 143 30.20 -19.65 -7.18
C TYR A 143 29.09 -20.38 -6.42
N LYS A 144 29.09 -20.37 -5.08
CA LYS A 144 27.97 -20.93 -4.29
C LYS A 144 26.67 -20.16 -4.56
N LYS A 145 26.74 -18.82 -4.62
CA LYS A 145 25.60 -17.97 -4.97
C LYS A 145 25.20 -18.19 -6.43
N ALA A 146 26.18 -18.29 -7.32
CA ALA A 146 25.93 -18.59 -8.73
C ALA A 146 25.13 -19.89 -8.90
N ASN A 147 25.56 -20.98 -8.27
CA ASN A 147 24.86 -22.27 -8.27
C ASN A 147 23.44 -22.19 -7.69
N GLN A 148 23.22 -21.40 -6.63
CA GLN A 148 21.87 -21.15 -6.11
C GLN A 148 20.98 -20.44 -7.14
N CYS A 149 21.51 -19.46 -7.85
CA CYS A 149 20.81 -18.78 -8.93
C CYS A 149 20.50 -19.75 -10.09
N PHE A 150 21.45 -20.59 -10.50
CA PHE A 150 21.18 -21.59 -11.55
C PHE A 150 20.15 -22.64 -11.12
N ASN A 151 20.11 -23.03 -9.84
CA ASN A 151 19.05 -23.89 -9.32
C ASN A 151 17.67 -23.23 -9.43
N LYS A 152 17.55 -21.94 -9.08
CA LYS A 152 16.32 -21.18 -9.27
C LYS A 152 15.95 -21.08 -10.75
N ALA A 153 16.92 -20.79 -11.62
CA ALA A 153 16.69 -20.72 -13.05
C ALA A 153 16.14 -22.04 -13.60
N ILE A 154 16.71 -23.18 -13.22
CA ILE A 154 16.22 -24.51 -13.60
C ILE A 154 14.81 -24.74 -13.04
N TYR A 155 14.55 -24.37 -11.79
CA TYR A 155 13.22 -24.52 -11.17
C TYR A 155 12.14 -23.80 -11.98
N TYR A 156 12.37 -22.54 -12.35
CA TYR A 156 11.42 -21.78 -13.18
C TYR A 156 11.39 -22.30 -14.62
N GLY A 157 12.54 -22.63 -15.20
CA GLY A 157 12.64 -23.22 -16.54
C GLY A 157 11.83 -24.51 -16.68
N CYS A 158 11.83 -25.40 -15.68
CA CYS A 158 11.02 -26.62 -15.66
C CYS A 158 9.51 -26.37 -15.64
N ARG A 159 9.07 -25.18 -15.21
CA ARG A 159 7.65 -24.80 -15.15
C ARG A 159 7.15 -24.18 -16.45
N VAL A 160 8.04 -23.79 -17.36
CA VAL A 160 7.69 -23.34 -18.70
C VAL A 160 7.18 -24.53 -19.51
N LYS A 161 5.88 -24.52 -19.82
CA LYS A 161 5.19 -25.65 -20.48
C LYS A 161 5.38 -25.70 -21.99
N ASP A 162 5.77 -24.58 -22.61
CA ASP A 162 5.87 -24.49 -24.07
C ASP A 162 7.25 -24.93 -24.58
N ALA A 163 7.26 -25.65 -25.71
CA ALA A 163 8.46 -26.04 -26.43
C ALA A 163 8.75 -25.06 -27.60
N PRO A 164 10.02 -24.80 -27.94
CA PRO A 164 11.24 -25.31 -27.31
C PRO A 164 11.62 -24.57 -26.01
N ASN A 165 11.99 -25.32 -24.97
CA ASN A 165 12.38 -24.79 -23.67
C ASN A 165 13.86 -24.36 -23.65
N TYR A 166 14.18 -23.38 -24.50
CA TYR A 166 15.52 -22.78 -24.62
C TYR A 166 16.05 -22.31 -23.26
N TYR A 167 15.21 -21.70 -22.43
CA TYR A 167 15.60 -21.17 -21.13
C TYR A 167 16.11 -22.25 -20.18
N LEU A 168 15.48 -23.42 -20.17
CA LEU A 168 15.91 -24.56 -19.37
C LEU A 168 17.23 -25.15 -19.90
N SER A 169 17.37 -25.32 -21.22
CA SER A 169 18.63 -25.70 -21.87
C SER A 169 19.77 -24.74 -21.48
N TYR A 170 19.50 -23.44 -21.58
CA TYR A 170 20.42 -22.36 -21.26
C TYR A 170 20.85 -22.42 -19.78
N ALA A 171 19.91 -22.59 -18.85
CA ALA A 171 20.18 -22.70 -17.42
C ALA A 171 21.04 -23.92 -17.07
N TYR A 172 20.76 -25.09 -17.66
CA TYR A 172 21.61 -26.27 -17.48
C TYR A 172 23.03 -26.04 -18.00
N SER A 173 23.17 -25.36 -19.13
CA SER A 173 24.48 -25.08 -19.72
C SER A 173 25.38 -24.23 -18.82
N TYR A 174 24.84 -23.18 -18.17
CA TYR A 174 25.61 -22.36 -17.23
C TYR A 174 25.85 -23.04 -15.89
N LYS A 175 24.89 -23.85 -15.43
CA LYS A 175 25.12 -24.69 -14.24
C LYS A 175 26.31 -25.63 -14.44
N ALA A 176 26.49 -26.16 -15.65
CA ALA A 176 27.64 -27.00 -15.97
C ALA A 176 28.96 -26.23 -15.80
N ILE A 177 29.04 -25.01 -16.35
CA ILE A 177 30.23 -24.14 -16.25
C ILE A 177 30.53 -23.80 -14.78
N SER A 178 29.52 -23.43 -14.00
CA SER A 178 29.75 -23.09 -12.59
C SER A 178 30.28 -24.25 -11.76
N ASN A 179 29.81 -25.46 -12.06
CA ASN A 179 30.31 -26.65 -11.38
C ASN A 179 31.74 -27.01 -11.80
N SER A 180 32.20 -26.73 -13.03
CA SER A 180 33.59 -27.03 -13.39
C SER A 180 34.59 -26.24 -12.56
N VAL A 181 34.20 -25.06 -12.06
CA VAL A 181 35.05 -24.20 -11.23
C VAL A 181 34.97 -24.54 -9.73
N VAL A 182 33.78 -24.90 -9.23
CA VAL A 182 33.56 -25.20 -7.81
C VAL A 182 33.92 -26.60 -7.43
N THR A 183 33.46 -27.54 -8.26
CA THR A 183 33.56 -28.95 -7.99
C THR A 183 34.63 -29.47 -8.91
N LYS A 184 35.76 -29.93 -8.37
CA LYS A 184 36.75 -30.72 -9.09
C LYS A 184 36.17 -32.07 -9.61
N PHE A 185 34.84 -32.18 -9.78
CA PHE A 185 34.07 -33.35 -10.17
C PHE A 185 33.59 -33.19 -11.62
N PRO A 186 34.39 -33.66 -12.61
CA PRO A 186 34.08 -33.57 -14.03
C PRO A 186 32.69 -34.14 -14.40
N ASP A 187 32.24 -35.21 -13.72
CA ASP A 187 31.02 -35.94 -14.08
C ASP A 187 29.73 -35.11 -13.94
N SER A 188 29.70 -34.17 -13.00
CA SER A 188 28.54 -33.27 -12.83
C SER A 188 28.42 -32.28 -13.99
N VAL A 189 29.54 -31.84 -14.56
CA VAL A 189 29.58 -30.87 -15.66
C VAL A 189 29.00 -31.50 -16.92
N ILE A 190 29.53 -32.65 -17.32
CA ILE A 190 29.10 -33.35 -18.54
C ILE A 190 27.63 -33.81 -18.45
N TYR A 191 27.16 -34.19 -17.26
CA TYR A 191 25.75 -34.51 -17.02
C TYR A 191 24.82 -33.33 -17.37
N TYR A 192 25.12 -32.12 -16.89
CA TYR A 192 24.30 -30.94 -17.18
C TYR A 192 24.41 -30.49 -18.64
N LEU A 193 25.60 -30.63 -19.26
CA LEU A 193 25.75 -30.36 -20.70
C LEU A 193 24.91 -31.32 -21.55
N HIS A 194 24.85 -32.61 -21.21
CA HIS A 194 23.96 -33.56 -21.89
C HIS A 194 22.48 -33.25 -21.67
N LYS A 195 22.08 -32.80 -20.47
CA LYS A 195 20.71 -32.33 -20.25
C LYS A 195 20.38 -31.13 -21.15
N ALA A 196 21.27 -30.15 -21.23
CA ALA A 196 21.08 -29.00 -22.12
C ALA A 196 20.96 -29.45 -23.58
N TYR A 197 21.87 -30.30 -24.05
CA TYR A 197 21.86 -30.83 -25.42
C TYR A 197 20.63 -31.67 -25.76
N LYS A 198 20.13 -32.49 -24.81
CA LYS A 198 18.90 -33.28 -25.01
C LYS A 198 17.67 -32.39 -25.20
N ILE A 199 17.59 -31.27 -24.46
CA ILE A 199 16.49 -30.30 -24.57
C ILE A 199 16.61 -29.51 -25.86
N GLU A 200 17.82 -29.08 -26.20
CA GLU A 200 18.10 -28.26 -27.35
C GLU A 200 19.40 -28.74 -28.03
N PRO A 201 19.30 -29.59 -29.05
CA PRO A 201 20.47 -30.15 -29.71
C PRO A 201 21.07 -29.14 -30.69
N SER A 202 21.57 -28.01 -30.21
CA SER A 202 22.12 -26.91 -31.03
C SER A 202 23.64 -27.05 -31.27
N PRO A 203 24.20 -26.38 -32.29
CA PRO A 203 25.66 -26.32 -32.48
C PRO A 203 26.40 -25.81 -31.24
N ILE A 204 25.78 -24.87 -30.50
CA ILE A 204 26.35 -24.30 -29.28
C ILE A 204 26.44 -25.35 -28.18
N ASN A 205 25.37 -26.10 -27.91
CA ASN A 205 25.38 -27.13 -26.87
C ASN A 205 26.32 -28.30 -27.22
N ALA A 206 26.35 -28.73 -28.49
CA ALA A 206 27.32 -29.72 -28.95
C ALA A 206 28.77 -29.21 -28.82
N GLY A 207 29.03 -27.95 -29.18
CA GLY A 207 30.33 -27.31 -29.01
C GLY A 207 30.78 -27.25 -27.55
N LYS A 208 29.88 -26.95 -26.61
CA LYS A 208 30.19 -26.97 -25.17
C LYS A 208 30.57 -28.37 -24.67
N ILE A 209 29.87 -29.41 -25.12
CA ILE A 209 30.22 -30.81 -24.82
C ILE A 209 31.59 -31.15 -25.40
N SER A 210 31.83 -30.78 -26.65
CA SER A 210 33.13 -30.98 -27.31
C SER A 210 34.27 -30.32 -26.52
N PHE A 211 34.08 -29.06 -26.12
CA PHE A 211 35.06 -28.30 -25.37
C PHE A 211 35.40 -28.99 -24.03
N TRP A 212 34.38 -29.42 -23.30
CA TRP A 212 34.59 -30.15 -22.05
C TRP A 212 35.39 -31.46 -22.26
N HIS A 213 35.07 -32.23 -23.30
CA HIS A 213 35.84 -33.43 -23.62
C HIS A 213 37.28 -33.11 -24.00
N ASN A 214 37.50 -32.02 -24.75
CA ASN A 214 38.82 -31.55 -25.15
C ASN A 214 39.68 -31.20 -23.93
N ASP A 215 39.14 -30.44 -22.98
CA ASP A 215 39.82 -30.07 -21.72
C ASP A 215 40.16 -31.29 -20.84
N ASN A 216 39.40 -32.37 -20.98
CA ASN A 216 39.61 -33.63 -20.28
C ASN A 216 40.41 -34.65 -21.12
N ASN A 217 41.08 -34.22 -22.19
CA ASN A 217 41.88 -35.05 -23.11
C ASN A 217 41.11 -36.24 -23.73
N ARG A 218 39.78 -36.15 -23.83
CA ARG A 218 38.91 -37.16 -24.47
C ARG A 218 38.66 -36.77 -25.94
N LEU A 219 39.72 -36.85 -26.74
CA LEU A 219 39.78 -36.26 -28.08
C LEU A 219 38.77 -36.87 -29.06
N ASP A 220 38.52 -38.18 -29.01
CA ASP A 220 37.52 -38.84 -29.88
C ASP A 220 36.11 -38.32 -29.63
N SER A 221 35.75 -38.11 -28.35
CA SER A 221 34.46 -37.55 -27.97
C SER A 221 34.38 -36.07 -28.35
N ALA A 222 35.46 -35.31 -28.16
CA ALA A 222 35.51 -33.91 -28.60
C ALA A 222 35.26 -33.80 -30.11
N GLU A 223 35.97 -34.60 -30.92
CA GLU A 223 35.77 -34.65 -32.36
C GLU A 223 34.36 -35.07 -32.77
N TYR A 224 33.78 -36.07 -32.09
CA TYR A 224 32.42 -36.49 -32.36
C TYR A 224 31.44 -35.33 -32.21
N TYR A 225 31.46 -34.64 -31.06
CA TYR A 225 30.52 -33.56 -30.79
C TYR A 225 30.77 -32.32 -31.64
N ILE A 226 32.02 -31.97 -31.96
CA ILE A 226 32.28 -30.84 -32.87
C ILE A 226 31.84 -31.13 -34.31
N LYS A 227 31.95 -32.38 -34.77
CA LYS A 227 31.39 -32.82 -36.07
C LYS A 227 29.87 -32.74 -36.07
N GLN A 228 29.20 -33.16 -34.99
CA GLN A 228 27.74 -32.98 -34.86
C GLN A 228 27.34 -31.50 -34.89
N ALA A 229 28.10 -30.65 -34.18
CA ALA A 229 27.88 -29.21 -34.19
C ALA A 229 28.02 -28.63 -35.61
N TRP A 230 29.03 -29.05 -36.36
CA TRP A 230 29.28 -28.63 -37.74
C TRP A 230 28.18 -29.06 -38.70
N ASN A 231 27.82 -30.35 -38.68
CA ASN A 231 26.74 -30.88 -39.52
C ASN A 231 25.44 -30.09 -39.33
N LYS A 232 25.13 -29.72 -38.08
CA LYS A 232 23.97 -28.89 -37.81
C LYS A 232 24.15 -27.44 -38.26
N ALA A 233 25.33 -26.85 -38.05
CA ALA A 233 25.60 -25.48 -38.48
C ALA A 233 25.53 -25.31 -40.01
N ILE A 234 26.04 -26.26 -40.80
CA ILE A 234 26.07 -26.15 -42.27
C ILE A 234 24.71 -26.33 -42.93
N THR A 235 23.83 -27.15 -42.34
CA THR A 235 22.47 -27.37 -42.87
C THR A 235 21.56 -26.14 -42.73
N GLN A 236 21.98 -25.13 -41.97
CA GLN A 236 21.21 -23.90 -41.75
C GLN A 236 21.97 -22.67 -42.30
N PRO A 237 21.49 -22.03 -43.37
CA PRO A 237 22.16 -20.90 -44.00
C PRO A 237 22.41 -19.72 -43.06
N ASP A 238 21.45 -19.44 -42.16
CA ASP A 238 21.43 -18.26 -41.30
C ASP A 238 22.36 -18.32 -40.09
N LEU A 239 22.93 -19.50 -39.78
CA LEU A 239 23.76 -19.71 -38.60
C LEU A 239 25.22 -19.26 -38.78
N LYS A 240 25.46 -18.06 -39.32
CA LYS A 240 26.82 -17.56 -39.62
C LYS A 240 27.69 -17.49 -38.35
N TYR A 241 27.15 -16.95 -37.27
CA TYR A 241 27.85 -16.88 -35.98
C TYR A 241 28.23 -18.28 -35.48
N GLN A 242 27.29 -19.22 -35.49
CA GLN A 242 27.50 -20.57 -35.00
C GLN A 242 28.49 -21.34 -35.88
N LYS A 243 28.50 -21.12 -37.21
CA LYS A 243 29.52 -21.68 -38.11
C LYS A 243 30.92 -21.22 -37.70
N GLY A 244 31.11 -19.92 -37.47
CA GLY A 244 32.36 -19.37 -36.94
C GLY A 244 32.74 -20.03 -35.61
N SER A 245 31.81 -20.09 -34.67
CA SER A 245 32.04 -20.69 -33.34
C SER A 245 32.42 -22.17 -33.41
N VAL A 246 31.83 -22.95 -34.32
CA VAL A 246 32.18 -24.35 -34.52
C VAL A 246 33.56 -24.50 -35.14
N LEU A 247 33.92 -23.69 -36.14
CA LEU A 247 35.27 -23.70 -36.73
C LEU A 247 36.33 -23.32 -35.68
N TRP A 248 36.05 -22.32 -34.85
CA TRP A 248 36.89 -22.01 -33.70
C TRP A 248 37.02 -23.22 -32.77
N GLY A 249 35.92 -23.88 -32.42
CA GLY A 249 35.94 -25.11 -31.63
C GLY A 249 36.77 -26.24 -32.26
N MET A 250 36.69 -26.42 -33.58
CA MET A 250 37.54 -27.38 -34.31
C MET A 250 39.03 -27.03 -34.16
N GLY A 251 39.38 -25.76 -34.28
CA GLY A 251 40.75 -25.29 -34.06
C GLY A 251 41.25 -25.64 -32.64
N ASN A 252 40.40 -25.46 -31.62
CA ASN A 252 40.75 -25.82 -30.24
C ASN A 252 41.00 -27.34 -30.07
N VAL A 253 40.21 -28.18 -30.75
CA VAL A 253 40.44 -29.64 -30.72
C VAL A 253 41.79 -29.99 -31.34
N TYR A 254 42.11 -29.44 -32.52
CA TYR A 254 43.39 -29.70 -33.17
C TYR A 254 44.59 -29.12 -32.42
N PHE A 255 44.42 -27.98 -31.74
CA PHE A 255 45.44 -27.40 -30.90
C PHE A 255 45.82 -28.34 -29.74
N VAL A 256 44.84 -28.93 -29.06
CA VAL A 256 45.09 -29.92 -27.98
C VAL A 256 45.68 -31.21 -28.52
N LYS A 257 45.31 -31.61 -29.75
CA LYS A 257 46.00 -32.70 -30.50
C LYS A 257 47.45 -32.37 -30.88
N LYS A 258 47.93 -31.16 -30.60
CA LYS A 258 49.23 -30.62 -31.03
C LYS A 258 49.41 -30.54 -32.54
N ASP A 259 48.31 -30.60 -33.29
CA ASP A 259 48.29 -30.33 -34.70
C ASP A 259 48.00 -28.84 -34.93
N TYR A 260 49.03 -28.05 -34.66
CA TYR A 260 48.94 -26.60 -34.69
C TYR A 260 48.67 -26.07 -36.11
N GLY A 261 49.11 -26.78 -37.16
CA GLY A 261 48.85 -26.43 -38.55
C GLY A 261 47.34 -26.44 -38.86
N ARG A 262 46.66 -27.56 -38.60
CA ARG A 262 45.20 -27.63 -38.76
C ARG A 262 44.46 -26.70 -37.81
N ALA A 263 44.95 -26.52 -36.58
CA ALA A 263 44.36 -25.57 -35.64
C ALA A 263 44.31 -24.16 -36.24
N ILE A 264 45.42 -23.69 -36.80
CA ILE A 264 45.54 -22.39 -37.45
C ILE A 264 44.59 -22.28 -38.65
N GLU A 265 44.50 -23.31 -39.50
CA GLU A 265 43.58 -23.31 -40.65
C GLU A 265 42.12 -23.10 -40.20
N TYR A 266 41.67 -23.82 -39.18
CA TYR A 266 40.30 -23.68 -38.66
C TYR A 266 40.09 -22.33 -37.97
N TYR A 267 41.07 -21.83 -37.21
CA TYR A 267 40.99 -20.49 -36.62
C TYR A 267 40.93 -19.40 -37.70
N GLN A 268 41.66 -19.53 -38.80
CA GLN A 268 41.60 -18.60 -39.93
C GLN A 268 40.24 -18.63 -40.63
N GLN A 269 39.66 -19.81 -40.88
CA GLN A 269 38.30 -19.90 -41.43
C GLN A 269 37.26 -19.25 -40.50
N SER A 270 37.39 -19.44 -39.17
CA SER A 270 36.55 -18.73 -38.20
C SER A 270 36.76 -17.22 -38.24
N LEU A 271 38.01 -16.76 -38.39
CA LEU A 271 38.38 -15.36 -38.43
C LEU A 271 37.76 -14.67 -39.66
N ASP A 272 37.73 -15.34 -40.81
CA ASP A 272 37.12 -14.81 -42.02
C ASP A 272 35.61 -14.55 -41.85
N ILE A 273 34.92 -15.47 -41.17
CA ILE A 273 33.50 -15.30 -40.83
C ILE A 273 33.32 -14.09 -39.91
N TYR A 274 34.07 -14.03 -38.81
CA TYR A 274 33.92 -12.94 -37.84
C TYR A 274 34.39 -11.59 -38.35
N THR A 275 35.33 -11.56 -39.30
CA THR A 275 35.73 -10.34 -40.01
C THR A 275 34.57 -9.80 -40.85
N LYS A 276 33.90 -10.67 -41.62
CA LYS A 276 32.69 -10.29 -42.40
C LYS A 276 31.54 -9.82 -41.50
N MET A 277 31.44 -10.39 -40.29
CA MET A 277 30.46 -9.99 -39.28
C MET A 277 30.88 -8.77 -38.44
N LYS A 278 32.12 -8.27 -38.61
CA LYS A 278 32.72 -7.17 -37.84
C LYS A 278 32.77 -7.43 -36.32
N ARG A 279 32.90 -8.69 -35.93
CA ARG A 279 32.91 -9.16 -34.54
C ARG A 279 34.31 -9.02 -33.91
N LYS A 280 34.66 -7.79 -33.55
CA LYS A 280 35.98 -7.42 -32.99
C LYS A 280 36.41 -8.28 -31.77
N GLU A 281 35.47 -8.64 -30.91
CA GLU A 281 35.71 -9.46 -29.72
C GLU A 281 36.16 -10.89 -30.07
N ASP A 282 35.48 -11.55 -31.01
CA ASP A 282 35.87 -12.89 -31.46
C ASP A 282 37.16 -12.84 -32.27
N MET A 283 37.35 -11.80 -33.11
CA MET A 283 38.59 -11.58 -33.84
C MET A 283 39.79 -11.44 -32.90
N ARG A 284 39.66 -10.67 -31.81
CA ARG A 284 40.70 -10.55 -30.78
C ARG A 284 41.09 -11.94 -30.26
N THR A 285 40.10 -12.73 -29.85
CA THR A 285 40.35 -14.07 -29.29
C THR A 285 41.04 -14.99 -30.30
N LEU A 286 40.59 -15.00 -31.56
CA LEU A 286 41.22 -15.81 -32.61
C LEU A 286 42.66 -15.39 -32.92
N TYR A 287 42.97 -14.09 -32.92
CA TYR A 287 44.36 -13.65 -33.08
C TYR A 287 45.27 -14.15 -31.97
N GLN A 288 44.78 -14.19 -30.73
CA GLN A 288 45.51 -14.79 -29.61
C GLN A 288 45.70 -16.30 -29.82
N MET A 289 44.66 -17.03 -30.21
CA MET A 289 44.75 -18.48 -30.44
C MET A 289 45.70 -18.83 -31.59
N ILE A 290 45.69 -18.07 -32.68
CA ILE A 290 46.62 -18.25 -33.81
C ILE A 290 48.05 -17.92 -33.37
N SER A 291 48.25 -16.83 -32.61
CA SER A 291 49.55 -16.46 -32.06
C SER A 291 50.13 -17.58 -31.19
N ASN A 292 49.34 -18.11 -30.25
CA ASN A 292 49.73 -19.23 -29.39
C ASN A 292 50.04 -20.51 -30.18
N SER A 293 49.32 -20.74 -31.28
CA SER A 293 49.57 -21.90 -32.16
C SER A 293 50.90 -21.78 -32.88
N TYR A 294 51.23 -20.61 -33.43
CA TYR A 294 52.55 -20.38 -34.04
C TYR A 294 53.69 -20.46 -33.01
N ASP A 295 53.48 -19.94 -31.80
CA ASP A 295 54.48 -20.05 -30.74
C ASP A 295 54.74 -21.52 -30.38
N SER A 296 53.67 -22.32 -30.26
CA SER A 296 53.75 -23.76 -30.01
C SER A 296 54.38 -24.57 -31.16
N MET A 297 54.41 -24.01 -32.38
CA MET A 297 55.13 -24.56 -33.53
C MET A 297 56.61 -24.16 -33.58
N GLY A 298 57.09 -23.30 -32.68
CA GLY A 298 58.44 -22.74 -32.75
C GLY A 298 58.59 -21.63 -33.80
N GLU A 299 57.50 -20.93 -34.14
CA GLU A 299 57.44 -19.86 -35.13
C GLU A 299 57.20 -18.47 -34.49
N PRO A 300 58.12 -17.96 -33.65
CA PRO A 300 57.89 -16.78 -32.81
C PRO A 300 57.70 -15.49 -33.61
N LYS A 301 58.22 -15.42 -34.85
CA LYS A 301 58.01 -14.26 -35.72
C LYS A 301 56.53 -14.14 -36.11
N LYS A 302 55.92 -15.23 -36.59
CA LYS A 302 54.49 -15.28 -36.93
C LYS A 302 53.63 -15.10 -35.68
N ALA A 303 54.02 -15.68 -34.55
CA ALA A 303 53.32 -15.47 -33.28
C ALA A 303 53.22 -13.98 -32.92
N LYS A 304 54.34 -13.23 -33.03
CA LYS A 304 54.38 -11.78 -32.78
C LYS A 304 53.54 -10.98 -33.77
N GLU A 305 53.50 -11.35 -35.05
CA GLU A 305 52.66 -10.69 -36.05
C GLU A 305 51.16 -10.75 -35.68
N TYR A 306 50.69 -11.92 -35.22
CA TYR A 306 49.31 -12.10 -34.79
C TYR A 306 49.03 -11.41 -33.45
N LEU A 307 50.00 -11.37 -32.54
CA LEU A 307 49.90 -10.61 -31.30
C LEU A 307 49.80 -9.09 -31.57
N ALA A 308 50.51 -8.57 -32.57
CA ALA A 308 50.39 -7.17 -32.99
C ALA A 308 49.00 -6.81 -33.54
N LYS A 309 48.24 -7.79 -34.06
CA LYS A 309 46.83 -7.63 -34.45
C LYS A 309 45.86 -7.70 -33.26
N TYR A 310 46.22 -8.45 -32.22
CA TYR A 310 45.45 -8.58 -30.98
C TYR A 310 45.40 -7.27 -30.19
N VAL A 311 46.57 -6.64 -29.96
CA VAL A 311 46.71 -5.45 -29.09
C VAL A 311 45.74 -4.31 -29.43
N PRO A 312 45.67 -3.80 -30.67
CA PRO A 312 44.78 -2.67 -30.99
C PRO A 312 43.29 -3.03 -30.84
N LEU A 313 42.91 -4.28 -31.07
CA LEU A 313 41.54 -4.73 -30.83
C LEU A 313 41.22 -4.79 -29.33
N ASN A 314 42.16 -5.26 -28.51
CA ASN A 314 42.01 -5.29 -27.07
C ASN A 314 41.80 -3.87 -26.51
N ASP A 315 42.63 -2.90 -26.93
CA ASP A 315 42.52 -1.51 -26.50
C ASP A 315 41.21 -0.87 -26.97
N SER A 316 40.81 -1.12 -28.23
CA SER A 316 39.54 -0.65 -28.76
C SER A 316 38.34 -1.21 -27.99
N LEU A 317 38.38 -2.47 -27.54
CA LEU A 317 37.28 -3.09 -26.78
C LEU A 317 37.19 -2.52 -25.35
N ASN A 318 38.33 -2.29 -24.70
CA ASN A 318 38.38 -1.64 -23.40
C ASN A 318 37.85 -0.19 -23.46
N ALA A 319 38.17 0.53 -24.55
CA ALA A 319 37.61 1.86 -24.79
C ALA A 319 36.08 1.83 -24.98
N ILE A 320 35.55 0.84 -25.72
CA ILE A 320 34.10 0.64 -25.88
C ILE A 320 33.44 0.33 -24.54
N GLN A 321 34.05 -0.51 -23.71
CA GLN A 321 33.54 -0.80 -22.36
C GLN A 321 33.39 0.48 -21.53
N LYS A 322 34.39 1.37 -21.59
CA LYS A 322 34.36 2.68 -20.91
C LYS A 322 33.30 3.63 -21.52
N GLN A 323 33.15 3.63 -22.85
CA GLN A 323 32.15 4.46 -23.53
C GLN A 323 30.72 4.00 -23.26
N VAL A 324 30.48 2.69 -23.14
CA VAL A 324 29.15 2.15 -22.81
C VAL A 324 28.72 2.57 -21.40
N LEU A 325 29.68 2.77 -20.49
CA LEU A 325 29.45 3.36 -19.17
C LEU A 325 29.33 4.89 -19.22
N ASP A 326 28.89 5.46 -20.34
CA ASP A 326 28.71 6.91 -20.45
C ASP A 326 27.68 7.45 -19.43
N ILE A 327 27.73 8.76 -19.27
CA ILE A 327 26.86 9.52 -18.37
C ILE A 327 25.37 9.20 -18.63
N SER A 328 24.97 8.89 -19.86
CA SER A 328 23.57 8.62 -20.18
C SER A 328 23.06 7.32 -19.54
N LEU A 329 23.88 6.27 -19.49
CA LEU A 329 23.51 5.03 -18.84
C LEU A 329 23.43 5.19 -17.31
N VAL A 330 24.37 5.93 -16.73
CA VAL A 330 24.37 6.22 -15.28
C VAL A 330 23.16 7.06 -14.90
N GLN A 331 22.87 8.14 -15.65
CA GLN A 331 21.68 8.95 -15.47
C GLN A 331 20.39 8.13 -15.58
N PHE A 332 20.33 7.21 -16.55
CA PHE A 332 19.19 6.30 -16.67
C PHE A 332 19.01 5.46 -15.40
N LEU A 333 20.09 4.86 -14.86
CA LEU A 333 20.01 4.09 -13.61
C LEU A 333 19.58 4.95 -12.42
N GLU A 334 20.11 6.18 -12.31
CA GLU A 334 19.76 7.12 -11.25
C GLU A 334 18.28 7.52 -11.32
N GLU A 335 17.76 7.81 -12.52
CA GLU A 335 16.33 8.10 -12.75
C GLU A 335 15.45 6.93 -12.29
N GLU A 336 15.84 5.70 -12.63
CA GLU A 336 15.12 4.47 -12.24
C GLU A 336 15.15 4.23 -10.72
N GLU A 337 16.28 4.47 -10.07
CA GLU A 337 16.41 4.35 -8.61
C GLU A 337 15.60 5.43 -7.88
N GLN A 338 15.66 6.69 -8.34
CA GLN A 338 14.89 7.79 -7.78
C GLN A 338 13.39 7.56 -7.93
N GLN A 339 12.92 7.18 -9.11
CA GLN A 339 11.49 6.88 -9.34
C GLN A 339 10.98 5.80 -8.39
N ASN A 340 11.78 4.74 -8.18
CA ASN A 340 11.47 3.66 -7.25
C ASN A 340 11.47 4.15 -5.78
N GLN A 341 12.41 5.00 -5.40
CA GLN A 341 12.48 5.56 -4.06
C GLN A 341 11.30 6.49 -3.77
N SER A 342 10.95 7.39 -4.69
CA SER A 342 9.79 8.27 -4.58
C SER A 342 8.48 7.47 -4.49
N SER A 343 8.34 6.39 -5.26
CA SER A 343 7.17 5.51 -5.20
C SER A 343 7.02 4.87 -3.81
N ARG A 344 8.12 4.46 -3.18
CA ARG A 344 8.11 3.94 -1.80
C ARG A 344 7.77 5.00 -0.75
N GLN A 345 8.32 6.21 -0.89
CA GLN A 345 8.00 7.32 0.01
C GLN A 345 6.51 7.68 -0.04
N ASN A 346 5.93 7.74 -1.24
CA ASN A 346 4.50 7.97 -1.41
C ASN A 346 3.64 6.91 -0.71
N LEU A 347 4.04 5.63 -0.79
CA LEU A 347 3.36 4.56 -0.06
C LEU A 347 3.41 4.77 1.47
N TYR A 348 4.56 5.19 2.02
CA TYR A 348 4.66 5.48 3.45
C TYR A 348 3.78 6.67 3.87
N TYR A 349 3.66 7.71 3.05
CA TYR A 349 2.74 8.81 3.32
C TYR A 349 1.28 8.35 3.32
N ILE A 350 0.90 7.46 2.39
CA ILE A 350 -0.45 6.89 2.36
C ILE A 350 -0.73 6.05 3.61
N ILE A 351 0.19 5.16 3.99
CA ILE A 351 0.06 4.32 5.19
C ILE A 351 -0.03 5.20 6.45
N GLY A 352 0.83 6.22 6.57
CA GLY A 352 0.80 7.18 7.66
C GLY A 352 -0.53 7.93 7.73
N GLY A 353 -1.07 8.36 6.60
CA GLY A 353 -2.40 9.00 6.51
C GLY A 353 -3.53 8.09 7.00
N ILE A 354 -3.54 6.83 6.55
CA ILE A 354 -4.54 5.83 7.00
C ILE A 354 -4.45 5.60 8.51
N PHE A 355 -3.24 5.51 9.05
CA PHE A 355 -3.02 5.32 10.48
C PHE A 355 -3.56 6.50 11.31
N ILE A 356 -3.31 7.74 10.87
CA ILE A 356 -3.84 8.96 11.52
C ILE A 356 -5.38 8.97 11.49
N ILE A 357 -6.00 8.63 10.36
CA ILE A 357 -7.46 8.55 10.24
C ILE A 357 -8.03 7.48 11.18
N SER A 358 -7.38 6.31 11.28
CA SER A 358 -7.79 5.24 12.20
C SER A 358 -7.74 5.69 13.67
N ILE A 359 -6.71 6.43 14.07
CA ILE A 359 -6.62 7.02 15.42
C ILE A 359 -7.73 8.05 15.63
N ALA A 360 -7.97 8.94 14.66
CA ALA A 360 -9.02 9.95 14.74
C ALA A 360 -10.41 9.30 14.92
N VAL A 361 -10.74 8.29 14.11
CA VAL A 361 -12.01 7.54 14.22
C VAL A 361 -12.12 6.82 15.57
N SER A 362 -11.04 6.19 16.04
CA SER A 362 -11.01 5.52 17.35
C SER A 362 -11.21 6.51 18.50
N SER A 363 -10.59 7.70 18.41
CA SER A 363 -10.74 8.77 19.39
C SER A 363 -12.16 9.35 19.41
N LEU A 364 -12.78 9.53 18.24
CA LEU A 364 -14.16 9.98 18.11
C LEU A 364 -15.14 8.92 18.65
N GLY A 365 -14.91 7.64 18.35
CA GLY A 365 -15.68 6.53 18.89
C GLY A 365 -15.57 6.44 20.41
N PHE A 366 -14.36 6.60 20.95
CA PHE A 366 -14.12 6.65 22.39
C PHE A 366 -14.80 7.86 23.04
N PHE A 367 -14.73 9.04 22.43
CA PHE A 367 -15.41 10.24 22.91
C PHE A 367 -16.93 10.08 22.88
N TYR A 368 -17.47 9.50 21.80
CA TYR A 368 -18.90 9.19 21.67
C TYR A 368 -19.35 8.19 22.72
N TYR A 369 -18.60 7.10 22.92
CA TYR A 369 -18.85 6.10 23.97
C TYR A 369 -18.84 6.73 25.36
N ARG A 370 -17.83 7.54 25.68
CA ARG A 370 -17.71 8.24 26.96
C ARG A 370 -18.87 9.21 27.19
N LYS A 371 -19.27 9.96 26.16
CA LYS A 371 -20.43 10.87 26.18
C LYS A 371 -21.73 10.09 26.43
N ASN A 372 -21.92 8.96 25.76
CA ASN A 372 -23.12 8.15 25.89
C ASN A 372 -23.20 7.47 27.27
N LYS A 373 -22.07 6.96 27.79
CA LYS A 373 -21.99 6.41 29.15
C LYS A 373 -22.34 7.46 30.22
N LYS A 374 -21.82 8.69 30.08
CA LYS A 374 -22.16 9.81 30.99
C LYS A 374 -23.65 10.17 30.90
N ARG A 375 -24.22 10.23 29.69
CA ARG A 375 -25.66 10.47 29.48
C ARG A 375 -26.51 9.38 30.15
N GLY A 376 -26.10 8.12 30.07
CA GLY A 376 -26.75 7.01 30.76
C GLY A 376 -26.75 7.17 32.29
N PHE A 377 -25.66 7.65 32.88
CA PHE A 377 -25.58 7.93 34.32
C PHE A 377 -26.53 9.08 34.73
N LEU A 378 -26.50 10.20 34.01
CA LEU A 378 -27.39 11.35 34.26
C LEU A 378 -28.88 10.98 34.13
N LEU A 379 -29.23 10.13 33.17
CA LEU A 379 -30.60 9.63 33.04
C LEU A 379 -31.03 8.77 34.23
N LYS A 380 -30.13 7.95 34.80
CA LYS A 380 -30.42 7.19 36.02
C LYS A 380 -30.62 8.11 37.22
N GLU A 381 -29.75 9.09 37.41
CA GLU A 381 -29.85 10.08 38.49
C GLU A 381 -31.15 10.90 38.39
N LYS A 382 -31.49 11.38 37.19
CA LYS A 382 -32.74 12.11 36.96
C LYS A 382 -33.98 11.25 37.22
N LYS A 383 -33.95 9.95 36.86
CA LYS A 383 -35.03 9.01 37.19
C LYS A 383 -35.21 8.84 38.70
N ILE A 384 -34.11 8.70 39.44
CA ILE A 384 -34.15 8.57 40.91
C ILE A 384 -34.75 9.83 41.54
N MET A 385 -34.31 11.02 41.10
CA MET A 385 -34.86 12.30 41.56
C MET A 385 -36.35 12.45 41.26
N MET A 386 -36.80 12.00 40.09
CA MET A 386 -38.21 12.04 39.69
C MET A 386 -39.08 11.19 40.62
N VAL A 387 -38.66 9.95 40.91
CA VAL A 387 -39.35 9.06 41.87
C VAL A 387 -39.42 9.68 43.27
N GLN A 388 -38.37 10.38 43.70
CA GLN A 388 -38.36 11.04 45.01
C GLN A 388 -39.33 12.23 45.06
N LYS A 389 -39.36 13.05 44.00
CA LYS A 389 -40.34 14.13 43.87
C LYS A 389 -41.77 13.63 43.84
N ASP A 390 -42.04 12.53 43.13
CA ASP A 390 -43.39 11.95 43.08
C ASP A 390 -43.85 11.52 44.48
N LYS A 391 -42.96 10.89 45.26
CA LYS A 391 -43.23 10.56 46.68
C LYS A 391 -43.46 11.80 47.55
N GLU A 392 -42.66 12.85 47.39
CA GLU A 392 -42.84 14.10 48.13
C GLU A 392 -44.20 14.76 47.82
N VAL A 393 -44.59 14.78 46.55
CA VAL A 393 -45.90 15.29 46.12
C VAL A 393 -47.03 14.46 46.72
N GLU A 394 -46.88 13.14 46.79
CA GLU A 394 -47.89 12.24 47.37
C GLU A 394 -48.04 12.45 48.88
N VAL A 395 -46.93 12.60 49.61
CA VAL A 395 -46.95 12.95 51.05
C VAL A 395 -47.58 14.32 51.30
N LEU A 396 -47.27 15.32 50.48
CA LEU A 396 -47.88 16.65 50.60
C LEU A 396 -49.39 16.60 50.33
N LYS A 397 -49.83 15.86 49.32
CA LYS A 397 -51.26 15.65 49.04
C LYS A 397 -51.97 14.98 50.22
N GLN A 398 -51.34 13.99 50.84
CA GLN A 398 -51.91 13.31 52.01
C GLN A 398 -52.04 14.25 53.21
N LYS A 399 -50.98 15.02 53.53
CA LYS A 399 -51.02 16.01 54.63
C LYS A 399 -52.10 17.08 54.41
N ILE A 400 -52.24 17.56 53.18
CA ILE A 400 -53.28 18.53 52.83
C ILE A 400 -54.66 17.91 53.07
N ASN A 401 -54.90 16.67 52.63
CA ASN A 401 -56.18 16.00 52.86
C ASN A 401 -56.49 15.80 54.35
N GLU A 402 -55.52 15.33 55.15
CA GLU A 402 -55.70 15.14 56.60
C GLU A 402 -56.05 16.47 57.30
N SER A 403 -55.33 17.55 56.97
CA SER A 403 -55.60 18.89 57.53
C SER A 403 -56.97 19.45 57.11
N PHE A 404 -57.42 19.13 55.90
CA PHE A 404 -58.74 19.52 55.41
C PHE A 404 -59.86 18.77 56.13
N GLU A 405 -59.73 17.45 56.33
CA GLU A 405 -60.68 16.65 57.09
C GLU A 405 -60.83 17.14 58.54
N GLU A 406 -59.72 17.52 59.20
CA GLU A 406 -59.74 18.10 60.55
C GLU A 406 -60.56 19.40 60.61
N ILE A 407 -60.35 20.33 59.67
CA ILE A 407 -61.15 21.58 59.62
C ILE A 407 -62.63 21.28 59.45
N ILE A 408 -62.98 20.36 58.53
CA ILE A 408 -64.37 20.00 58.27
C ILE A 408 -65.02 19.41 59.53
N GLN A 409 -64.28 18.65 60.33
CA GLN A 409 -64.76 18.13 61.60
C GLN A 409 -65.01 19.25 62.63
N LEU A 410 -64.07 20.19 62.78
CA LEU A 410 -64.22 21.34 63.68
C LEU A 410 -65.44 22.22 63.32
N VAL A 411 -65.73 22.35 62.01
CA VAL A 411 -66.95 23.01 61.51
C VAL A 411 -68.20 22.27 61.99
N LYS A 412 -68.26 20.95 61.77
CA LYS A 412 -69.44 20.13 62.13
C LYS A 412 -69.73 20.16 63.62
N GLU A 413 -68.69 20.22 64.44
CA GLU A 413 -68.79 20.28 65.91
C GLU A 413 -69.02 21.69 66.46
N ASN A 414 -69.00 22.73 65.60
CA ASN A 414 -69.08 24.14 65.98
C ASN A 414 -68.04 24.52 67.05
N SER A 415 -66.84 23.98 66.89
CA SER A 415 -65.75 24.13 67.86
C SER A 415 -65.22 25.59 67.86
N PRO A 416 -64.92 26.17 69.04
CA PRO A 416 -64.34 27.50 69.14
C PRO A 416 -62.92 27.59 68.53
N GLU A 417 -62.24 26.46 68.37
CA GLU A 417 -60.91 26.35 67.75
C GLU A 417 -60.94 26.47 66.22
N PHE A 418 -62.10 26.31 65.58
CA PHE A 418 -62.27 26.34 64.12
C PHE A 418 -61.59 27.54 63.46
N TRP A 419 -61.83 28.75 63.98
CA TRP A 419 -61.31 29.97 63.36
C TRP A 419 -59.79 30.06 63.43
N GLY A 420 -59.18 29.61 64.53
CA GLY A 420 -57.73 29.56 64.67
C GLY A 420 -57.11 28.56 63.70
N ARG A 421 -57.63 27.33 63.66
CA ARG A 421 -57.14 26.28 62.74
C ARG A 421 -57.33 26.61 61.27
N PHE A 422 -58.46 27.23 60.92
CA PHE A 422 -58.70 27.70 59.55
C PHE A 422 -57.65 28.74 59.11
N GLN A 423 -57.26 29.65 60.00
CA GLN A 423 -56.22 30.63 59.71
C GLN A 423 -54.82 30.03 59.62
N GLU A 424 -54.54 28.94 60.33
CA GLU A 424 -53.27 28.22 60.19
C GLU A 424 -53.15 27.54 58.83
N ILE A 425 -54.24 26.96 58.33
CA ILE A 425 -54.24 26.21 57.05
C ILE A 425 -54.41 27.15 55.85
N TYR A 426 -55.13 28.25 56.00
CA TYR A 426 -55.32 29.29 54.98
C TYR A 426 -54.80 30.65 55.48
N PRO A 427 -53.48 30.83 55.66
CA PRO A 427 -52.90 32.02 56.30
C PRO A 427 -53.16 33.32 55.54
N GLU A 428 -53.25 33.25 54.21
CA GLU A 428 -53.49 34.43 53.37
C GLU A 428 -54.97 34.84 53.30
N PHE A 429 -55.90 33.96 53.70
CA PHE A 429 -57.34 34.18 53.56
C PHE A 429 -57.79 35.47 54.24
N ARG A 430 -57.41 35.64 55.51
CA ARG A 430 -57.81 36.79 56.32
C ARG A 430 -57.26 38.10 55.72
N GLU A 431 -56.00 38.09 55.31
CA GLU A 431 -55.35 39.26 54.73
C GLU A 431 -56.02 39.66 53.41
N LYS A 432 -56.25 38.70 52.50
CA LYS A 432 -56.93 38.95 51.21
C LYS A 432 -58.35 39.47 51.41
N ILE A 433 -59.13 38.89 52.34
CA ILE A 433 -60.50 39.36 52.62
C ILE A 433 -60.55 40.75 53.26
N LEU A 434 -59.64 41.05 54.19
CA LEU A 434 -59.58 42.38 54.80
C LEU A 434 -59.06 43.45 53.84
N LYS A 435 -58.26 43.09 52.82
CA LYS A 435 -57.93 44.02 51.72
C LYS A 435 -59.16 44.44 50.92
N ILE A 436 -60.14 43.55 50.75
CA ILE A 436 -61.39 43.84 50.03
C ILE A 436 -62.33 44.70 50.90
N ASN A 437 -62.50 44.34 52.17
CA ASN A 437 -63.25 45.17 53.12
C ASN A 437 -62.59 45.16 54.51
N PRO A 438 -61.88 46.24 54.88
CA PRO A 438 -61.15 46.33 56.17
C PRO A 438 -62.05 46.29 57.41
N ASN A 439 -63.35 46.57 57.28
CA ASN A 439 -64.27 46.77 58.41
C ASN A 439 -65.02 45.50 58.82
N LEU A 440 -64.69 44.33 58.26
CA LEU A 440 -65.38 43.07 58.57
C LEU A 440 -65.10 42.62 60.01
N ARG A 441 -66.16 42.22 60.73
CA ARG A 441 -66.07 41.68 62.08
C ARG A 441 -65.62 40.22 62.04
N THR A 442 -65.06 39.73 63.15
CA THR A 442 -64.63 38.33 63.27
C THR A 442 -65.75 37.33 62.94
N SER A 443 -66.98 37.58 63.39
CA SER A 443 -68.13 36.74 63.07
C SER A 443 -68.47 36.68 61.57
N GLU A 444 -68.14 37.73 60.83
CA GLU A 444 -68.33 37.80 59.38
C GLU A 444 -67.18 37.13 58.63
N LEU A 445 -65.96 37.25 59.13
CA LEU A 445 -64.79 36.53 58.61
C LEU A 445 -64.94 35.01 58.78
N ILE A 446 -65.46 34.58 59.93
CA ILE A 446 -65.81 33.17 60.19
C ILE A 446 -66.90 32.71 59.21
N LEU A 447 -67.90 33.55 58.92
CA LEU A 447 -68.92 33.24 57.91
C LEU A 447 -68.33 33.15 56.49
N CYS A 448 -67.36 34.00 56.14
CA CYS A 448 -66.60 33.86 54.89
C CYS A 448 -65.88 32.50 54.83
N ALA A 449 -65.25 32.07 55.92
CA ALA A 449 -64.53 30.80 55.99
C ALA A 449 -65.46 29.59 55.74
N TYR A 450 -66.64 29.57 56.37
CA TYR A 450 -67.64 28.54 56.11
C TYR A 450 -68.04 28.47 54.63
N ILE A 451 -68.21 29.63 53.98
CA ILE A 451 -68.62 29.68 52.57
C ILE A 451 -67.46 29.28 51.66
N TYR A 452 -66.23 29.69 51.96
CA TYR A 452 -65.04 29.31 51.20
C TYR A 452 -64.78 27.79 51.23
N LEU A 453 -65.03 27.16 52.39
CA LEU A 453 -65.00 25.70 52.53
C LEU A 453 -66.17 24.99 51.82
N GLY A 454 -67.14 25.74 51.30
CA GLY A 454 -68.24 25.21 50.47
C GLY A 454 -69.49 24.80 51.26
N PHE A 455 -69.59 25.12 52.55
CA PHE A 455 -70.78 24.78 53.34
C PHE A 455 -72.00 25.57 52.86
N ASN A 456 -73.12 24.86 52.70
CA ASN A 456 -74.35 25.49 52.25
C ASN A 456 -75.08 26.17 53.43
N THR A 457 -76.11 26.96 53.15
CA THR A 457 -76.81 27.74 54.18
C THR A 457 -77.56 26.88 55.21
N LYS A 458 -77.98 25.66 54.84
CA LYS A 458 -78.59 24.72 55.79
C LYS A 458 -77.53 24.16 56.73
N ASP A 459 -76.39 23.72 56.20
CA ASP A 459 -75.28 23.16 57.00
C ASP A 459 -74.76 24.17 58.02
N ILE A 460 -74.51 25.42 57.60
CA ILE A 460 -74.03 26.47 58.49
C ILE A 460 -75.06 26.76 59.60
N ALA A 461 -76.34 26.74 59.26
CA ALA A 461 -77.41 26.97 60.23
C ALA A 461 -77.51 25.83 61.25
N GLU A 462 -77.37 24.59 60.78
CA GLU A 462 -77.34 23.37 61.59
C GLU A 462 -76.15 23.39 62.56
N TYR A 463 -74.93 23.54 62.04
CA TYR A 463 -73.72 23.51 62.88
C TYR A 463 -73.66 24.69 63.86
N THR A 464 -74.02 25.90 63.43
CA THR A 464 -73.97 27.07 64.31
C THR A 464 -75.20 27.23 65.22
N PHE A 465 -76.14 26.28 65.20
CA PHE A 465 -77.41 26.30 65.94
C PHE A 465 -78.20 27.61 65.75
N LYS A 466 -78.21 28.14 64.52
CA LYS A 466 -78.90 29.39 64.15
C LYS A 466 -80.05 29.09 63.18
N ALA A 467 -81.08 29.93 63.21
CA ALA A 467 -82.15 29.83 62.22
C ALA A 467 -81.59 30.01 60.79
N VAL A 468 -82.03 29.16 59.86
CA VAL A 468 -81.62 29.21 58.44
C VAL A 468 -81.80 30.60 57.84
N GLN A 469 -82.88 31.30 58.23
CA GLN A 469 -83.14 32.66 57.77
C GLN A 469 -82.10 33.68 58.26
N THR A 470 -81.57 33.51 59.47
CA THR A 470 -80.49 34.33 60.03
C THR A 470 -79.21 34.17 59.22
N ILE A 471 -78.85 32.94 58.84
CA ILE A 471 -77.67 32.70 57.99
C ILE A 471 -77.88 33.25 56.57
N LYS A 472 -79.09 33.11 55.99
CA LYS A 472 -79.43 33.71 54.68
C LYS A 472 -79.26 35.23 54.71
N ASN A 473 -79.79 35.89 55.74
CA ASN A 473 -79.69 37.34 55.90
C ASN A 473 -78.23 37.78 56.10
N ASN A 474 -77.48 37.07 56.94
CA ASN A 474 -76.05 37.35 57.15
C ASN A 474 -75.23 37.15 55.87
N LYS A 475 -75.49 36.09 55.09
CA LYS A 475 -74.83 35.83 53.80
C LYS A 475 -75.18 36.90 52.77
N TYR A 476 -76.42 37.37 52.72
CA TYR A 476 -76.84 38.47 51.86
C TYR A 476 -76.16 39.79 52.23
N ASN A 477 -76.08 40.11 53.52
CA ASN A 477 -75.38 41.29 54.01
C ASN A 477 -73.88 41.22 53.70
N LEU A 478 -73.27 40.05 53.94
CA LEU A 478 -71.87 39.80 53.62
C LEU A 478 -71.59 39.96 52.12
N ARG A 479 -72.50 39.47 51.25
CA ARG A 479 -72.43 39.67 49.79
C ARG A 479 -72.29 41.14 49.41
N LYS A 480 -73.13 42.00 50.01
CA LYS A 480 -73.09 43.45 49.77
C LYS A 480 -71.82 44.09 50.28
N ARG A 481 -71.36 43.68 51.47
CA ARG A 481 -70.15 44.22 52.09
C ARG A 481 -68.87 43.86 51.31
N LEU A 482 -68.87 42.72 50.63
CA LEU A 482 -67.77 42.27 49.77
C LEU A 482 -67.96 42.64 48.29
N SER A 483 -69.04 43.37 47.94
CA SER A 483 -69.37 43.77 46.58
C SER A 483 -69.47 42.61 45.57
N VAL A 484 -69.93 41.44 46.03
CA VAL A 484 -70.05 40.25 45.17
C VAL A 484 -71.30 40.36 44.28
N PRO A 485 -71.19 40.31 42.94
CA PRO A 485 -72.32 40.44 42.02
C PRO A 485 -73.41 39.39 42.27
N ALA A 486 -74.69 39.76 42.20
CA ALA A 486 -75.81 38.86 42.57
C ALA A 486 -75.88 37.55 41.76
N LYS A 487 -75.36 37.55 40.52
CA LYS A 487 -75.32 36.40 39.62
C LYS A 487 -74.18 35.40 39.92
N ASP A 488 -73.17 35.81 40.68
CA ASP A 488 -71.99 34.98 40.92
C ASP A 488 -72.20 34.06 42.12
N ASP A 489 -71.73 32.81 42.00
CA ASP A 489 -71.66 31.90 43.13
C ASP A 489 -70.60 32.40 44.11
N MET A 490 -70.99 32.49 45.39
CA MET A 490 -70.13 33.10 46.40
C MET A 490 -68.92 32.23 46.74
N VAL A 491 -69.02 30.90 46.63
CA VAL A 491 -67.91 29.97 46.87
C VAL A 491 -66.88 30.11 45.76
N LEU A 492 -67.33 30.07 44.50
CA LEU A 492 -66.44 30.27 43.34
C LEU A 492 -65.80 31.66 43.35
N TRP A 493 -66.54 32.69 43.74
CA TRP A 493 -65.99 34.04 43.88
C TRP A 493 -64.87 34.09 44.93
N PHE A 494 -65.05 33.44 46.09
CA PHE A 494 -63.97 33.38 47.08
C PHE A 494 -62.76 32.60 46.55
N ARG A 495 -62.95 31.45 45.89
CA ARG A 495 -61.82 30.69 45.32
C ARG A 495 -61.02 31.53 44.30
N ASN A 496 -61.69 32.22 43.39
CA ASN A 496 -61.01 33.05 42.38
C ASN A 496 -60.34 34.32 42.93
N ASN A 497 -60.73 34.81 44.11
CA ASN A 497 -60.13 36.03 44.71
C ASN A 497 -59.16 35.72 45.86
N ILE A 498 -59.07 34.45 46.26
CA ILE A 498 -58.23 34.00 47.38
C ILE A 498 -57.19 32.97 46.94
N ASP A 499 -57.51 32.08 46.00
CA ASP A 499 -56.61 31.01 45.55
C ASP A 499 -55.74 31.42 44.35
N ASP A 500 -56.14 32.49 43.62
CA ASP A 500 -55.29 33.24 42.68
C ASP A 500 -54.47 34.31 43.44
#